data_AF-A0A1T4W7Q5-F1
#
_entry.id   AF-A0A1T4W7Q5-F1
#
_cell.length_a   1.000
_cell.length_b   1.000
_cell.length_c   1.000
_cell.angle_alpha   90.00
_cell.angle_beta   90.00
_cell.angle_gamma   90.00
#
_symmetry.space_group_name_H-M   'P 1'
#
loop_
_entity.id
_entity.type
_entity.pdbx_description
1 polymer ?
#
loop_
_entity_poly.entity_id
_entity_poly.type
_entity_poly.pdbx_seq_one_letter_code
_entity_poly.pdbx_strand_id
1 'polypeptide(L)'
;MICNICKNEFEIIDGLKYCPYCGTNIEETIESNGEQIKENYNNEEKKETIYDINNKNKYDTLPMPVITDKQINKYKKEKKFKLLKKSKVIITILTIFFLISIGGFGYIFLVGRPVDEGKIKEDIINKTITLPKGTKFDIKEGYIKSLSIKERNTKKKEKDDIKVEITLNNGIIEVNTLLLLQYVYTGNNVWKINDKVQLYGNTVVKPLVGMDENQILNEVKKTNILIFNISKSLSDNDVKKLEIISRKPDFNNFKEEVLVDTNIDSGIISSSGKIKVNLIFEDELWKIVSIEKNSDEDFKLVLSPSFSEDKIIEIIKKDTQNQMVTHPDIFGGKGFYINDTFTKSINIENKDFNPQNQNLNVTAKRQNLSGELKSVLSTDYVFKLYFNNIELLKKSKTTVDSINVNEISKDFVTSTIEGAEIEGNNLFFWYYNKHKITTEESKTFKTNKISSPKGLRNIKYVYGSIAYNDGKDLKTINLIAFYYLVYDNSKGYYWKLDRIIGEDSPNYKMYIS
;
A
#
# COMPACT_ATOMS: atom_id res chain seq x y z
N MET A 1 40.19 -30.66 -33.52
CA MET A 1 40.50 -29.97 -32.23
C MET A 1 39.96 -30.84 -31.11
N ILE A 2 40.68 -31.05 -30.01
CA ILE A 2 40.26 -31.93 -28.92
C ILE A 2 39.95 -31.11 -27.67
N CYS A 3 38.79 -31.32 -27.03
CA CYS A 3 38.48 -30.64 -25.77
C CYS A 3 39.39 -31.14 -24.64
N ASN A 4 40.12 -30.23 -23.97
CA ASN A 4 40.97 -30.60 -22.85
C ASN A 4 40.24 -31.26 -21.68
N ILE A 5 38.96 -30.93 -21.45
CA ILE A 5 38.15 -31.52 -20.36
C ILE A 5 37.45 -32.82 -20.78
N CYS A 6 36.70 -32.84 -21.90
CA CYS A 6 35.88 -34.01 -22.26
C CYS A 6 36.50 -34.94 -23.32
N LYS A 7 37.70 -34.62 -23.82
CA LYS A 7 38.49 -35.39 -24.82
C LYS A 7 37.81 -35.71 -26.16
N ASN A 8 36.61 -35.18 -26.42
CA ASN A 8 35.95 -35.30 -27.73
C ASN A 8 36.56 -34.35 -28.76
N GLU A 9 36.49 -34.76 -30.04
CA GLU A 9 37.03 -34.02 -31.19
C GLU A 9 35.94 -33.32 -32.03
N PHE A 10 36.21 -32.05 -32.37
CA PHE A 10 35.42 -31.16 -33.22
C PHE A 10 36.33 -30.24 -34.04
N GLU A 11 35.84 -29.66 -35.13
CA GLU A 11 36.61 -28.72 -35.95
C GLU A 11 36.64 -27.30 -35.34
N ILE A 12 37.48 -26.40 -35.87
CA ILE A 12 37.54 -25.01 -35.40
C ILE A 12 36.36 -24.25 -36.02
N ILE A 13 35.25 -24.23 -35.30
CA ILE A 13 34.01 -23.57 -35.70
C ILE A 13 34.12 -22.09 -35.31
N ASP A 14 34.27 -21.16 -36.28
CA ASP A 14 34.28 -19.72 -35.98
C ASP A 14 33.06 -19.30 -35.13
N GLY A 15 33.31 -18.51 -34.08
CA GLY A 15 32.29 -18.05 -33.11
C GLY A 15 32.02 -19.03 -31.95
N LEU A 16 32.60 -20.23 -31.95
CA LEU A 16 32.40 -21.23 -30.90
C LEU A 16 33.19 -20.90 -29.63
N LYS A 17 32.58 -20.11 -28.71
CA LYS A 17 33.19 -19.79 -27.40
C LYS A 17 33.23 -20.97 -26.41
N TYR A 18 32.37 -21.98 -26.57
CA TYR A 18 32.21 -23.08 -25.60
C TYR A 18 32.30 -24.44 -26.27
N CYS A 19 32.97 -25.41 -25.63
CA CYS A 19 33.07 -26.78 -26.12
C CYS A 19 31.68 -27.39 -26.34
N PRO A 20 31.35 -27.87 -27.54
CA PRO A 20 29.97 -28.16 -27.92
C PRO A 20 29.46 -29.46 -27.29
N TYR A 21 30.37 -30.31 -26.83
CA TYR A 21 30.07 -31.51 -26.05
C TYR A 21 29.94 -31.25 -24.54
N CYS A 22 30.52 -30.15 -24.02
CA CYS A 22 30.76 -30.06 -22.57
C CYS A 22 30.62 -28.68 -21.92
N GLY A 23 30.22 -27.63 -22.64
CA GLY A 23 29.89 -26.30 -22.11
C GLY A 23 31.05 -25.51 -21.50
N THR A 24 32.29 -25.99 -21.60
CA THR A 24 33.49 -25.32 -21.05
C THR A 24 33.96 -24.22 -21.99
N ASN A 25 34.30 -23.04 -21.45
CA ASN A 25 34.86 -21.94 -22.23
C ASN A 25 36.19 -22.36 -22.90
N ILE A 26 36.31 -22.13 -24.20
CA ILE A 26 37.52 -22.45 -24.98
C ILE A 26 38.57 -21.34 -24.83
N GLU A 27 38.13 -20.10 -24.59
CA GLU A 27 39.01 -18.92 -24.45
C GLU A 27 39.83 -18.96 -23.14
N GLU A 28 39.29 -19.57 -22.08
CA GLU A 28 39.89 -19.63 -20.73
C GLU A 28 41.02 -20.66 -20.53
N THR A 29 41.37 -21.48 -21.54
CA THR A 29 42.42 -22.52 -21.38
C THR A 29 43.72 -22.26 -22.15
N ILE A 30 43.96 -21.01 -22.55
CA ILE A 30 45.17 -20.61 -23.32
C ILE A 30 46.26 -19.97 -22.43
N GLU A 31 45.92 -19.37 -21.27
CA GLU A 31 46.89 -18.66 -20.42
C GLU A 31 46.77 -18.95 -18.91
N SER A 32 47.84 -18.59 -18.17
CA SER A 32 47.97 -18.56 -16.70
C SER A 32 47.89 -19.88 -15.92
N ASN A 33 49.03 -20.58 -15.87
CA ASN A 33 49.55 -20.94 -14.54
C ASN A 33 49.82 -19.62 -13.79
N GLY A 34 49.07 -19.30 -12.74
CA GLY A 34 49.18 -18.02 -12.02
C GLY A 34 48.65 -18.14 -10.58
N GLU A 35 49.34 -17.49 -9.65
CA GLU A 35 49.25 -17.79 -8.21
C GLU A 35 48.00 -17.24 -7.50
N GLN A 36 47.68 -17.85 -6.35
CA GLN A 36 46.68 -17.35 -5.42
C GLN A 36 47.23 -16.18 -4.61
N ILE A 37 46.48 -15.08 -4.48
CA ILE A 37 46.51 -14.25 -3.26
C ILE A 37 45.07 -14.04 -2.79
N LYS A 38 44.85 -14.27 -1.49
CA LYS A 38 43.64 -13.87 -0.76
C LYS A 38 44.01 -12.67 0.09
N GLU A 39 43.06 -11.77 0.33
CA GLU A 39 43.08 -10.97 1.55
C GLU A 39 41.67 -10.74 2.07
N ASN A 40 41.46 -11.14 3.33
CA ASN A 40 40.38 -10.62 4.16
C ASN A 40 40.92 -9.39 4.88
N TYR A 41 40.07 -8.47 5.35
CA TYR A 41 40.15 -8.05 6.76
C TYR A 41 38.78 -7.56 7.26
N ASN A 42 38.71 -7.24 8.55
CA ASN A 42 37.50 -7.36 9.37
C ASN A 42 37.44 -6.22 10.42
N ASN A 43 36.33 -6.19 11.17
CA ASN A 43 36.23 -5.68 12.55
C ASN A 43 36.02 -4.17 12.87
N GLU A 44 34.86 -3.92 13.52
CA GLU A 44 34.70 -3.40 14.91
C GLU A 44 34.71 -1.89 15.29
N GLU A 45 33.53 -1.47 15.78
CA GLU A 45 33.25 -0.94 17.14
C GLU A 45 33.50 0.53 17.60
N LYS A 46 32.38 1.10 18.13
CA LYS A 46 32.16 1.68 19.48
C LYS A 46 32.34 3.20 19.81
N LYS A 47 31.33 3.64 20.60
CA LYS A 47 31.35 4.62 21.74
C LYS A 47 31.33 6.14 21.40
N GLU A 48 30.33 6.90 21.90
CA GLU A 48 30.19 7.57 23.23
C GLU A 48 31.16 8.78 23.40
N THR A 49 30.81 9.96 23.95
CA THR A 49 29.56 10.57 24.51
C THR A 49 29.66 12.12 24.37
N ILE A 50 28.71 12.97 24.81
CA ILE A 50 28.69 13.71 26.10
C ILE A 50 27.49 14.71 26.16
N TYR A 51 27.19 15.22 27.36
CA TYR A 51 26.03 16.01 27.81
C TYR A 51 26.05 17.53 27.49
N ASP A 52 24.86 18.16 27.43
CA ASP A 52 24.34 19.10 28.48
C ASP A 52 22.86 19.44 28.22
N ILE A 53 21.90 19.17 29.13
CA ILE A 53 21.54 19.82 30.42
C ILE A 53 20.91 21.23 30.27
N ASN A 54 19.57 21.33 30.37
CA ASN A 54 18.87 22.12 31.42
C ASN A 54 17.32 22.05 31.35
N ASN A 55 16.67 21.88 32.51
CA ASN A 55 15.41 22.51 33.01
C ASN A 55 14.14 22.65 32.10
N LYS A 56 12.89 22.47 32.58
CA LYS A 56 12.38 22.12 33.93
C LYS A 56 10.91 21.65 33.91
N ASN A 57 10.65 20.53 34.60
CA ASN A 57 9.54 20.26 35.53
C ASN A 57 8.03 20.40 35.16
N LYS A 58 7.34 19.25 35.37
CA LYS A 58 6.02 19.04 36.01
C LYS A 58 4.70 19.20 35.21
N TYR A 59 4.06 18.02 34.99
CA TYR A 59 2.71 17.62 35.48
C TYR A 59 1.45 18.42 35.10
N ASP A 60 0.27 17.80 34.91
CA ASP A 60 -0.08 16.44 34.45
C ASP A 60 -1.58 16.37 34.05
N THR A 61 -2.00 15.29 33.39
CA THR A 61 -3.37 14.80 33.12
C THR A 61 -4.65 15.61 33.52
N LEU A 62 -5.54 15.84 32.54
CA LEU A 62 -6.96 15.36 32.47
C LEU A 62 -7.58 14.86 33.82
N PRO A 63 -8.70 15.38 34.43
CA PRO A 63 -10.06 15.59 33.83
C PRO A 63 -10.96 16.79 34.44
N MET A 64 -12.35 16.89 34.40
CA MET A 64 -13.19 17.26 33.19
C MET A 64 -14.76 17.76 33.36
N PRO A 65 -15.96 17.05 33.35
CA PRO A 65 -17.33 17.39 32.69
C PRO A 65 -18.76 17.38 33.40
N VAL A 66 -19.94 17.41 32.64
CA VAL A 66 -21.10 16.40 32.44
C VAL A 66 -22.26 16.83 31.45
N ILE A 67 -22.97 15.93 30.73
CA ILE A 67 -24.38 16.10 30.20
C ILE A 67 -25.46 16.00 31.30
N THR A 68 -26.47 16.88 31.22
CA THR A 68 -27.78 16.89 31.89
C THR A 68 -28.80 15.75 31.64
N ASP A 69 -29.52 15.40 32.71
CA ASP A 69 -30.99 15.38 32.87
C ASP A 69 -31.91 14.54 31.95
N LYS A 70 -31.41 13.82 30.93
CA LYS A 70 -32.19 12.76 30.26
C LYS A 70 -32.55 11.58 31.20
N GLN A 71 -32.06 11.58 32.43
CA GLN A 71 -32.36 10.58 33.47
C GLN A 71 -33.63 10.83 34.30
N ILE A 72 -34.23 12.03 34.32
CA ILE A 72 -35.21 12.36 35.37
C ILE A 72 -36.69 12.25 34.95
N ASN A 73 -37.10 12.68 33.74
CA ASN A 73 -38.53 12.88 33.43
C ASN A 73 -39.09 12.05 32.25
N LYS A 74 -39.13 10.71 32.37
CA LYS A 74 -40.09 9.90 31.56
C LYS A 74 -40.50 8.52 32.11
N TYR A 75 -40.88 8.42 33.39
CA TYR A 75 -41.64 7.26 33.89
C TYR A 75 -42.91 7.70 34.62
N LYS A 76 -44.04 7.00 34.35
CA LYS A 76 -45.41 7.21 34.90
C LYS A 76 -46.06 8.52 34.37
N LYS A 77 -47.07 8.56 33.48
CA LYS A 77 -48.38 7.83 33.39
C LYS A 77 -49.09 7.81 34.75
N GLU A 78 -50.39 8.14 34.91
CA GLU A 78 -51.52 8.42 34.01
C GLU A 78 -52.58 9.26 34.84
N LYS A 79 -53.90 9.43 34.63
CA LYS A 79 -54.95 8.79 33.80
C LYS A 79 -56.23 9.68 33.71
N LYS A 80 -56.81 9.80 32.51
CA LYS A 80 -58.27 9.88 32.18
C LYS A 80 -59.22 11.05 32.60
N PHE A 81 -60.16 11.27 31.66
CA PHE A 81 -61.53 11.84 31.71
C PHE A 81 -61.79 13.35 31.90
N LYS A 82 -62.48 13.92 30.91
CA LYS A 82 -63.53 14.94 31.04
C LYS A 82 -64.75 14.52 30.21
N LEU A 83 -65.95 14.88 30.67
CA LEU A 83 -67.22 14.73 29.96
C LEU A 83 -68.02 16.04 30.08
N LEU A 84 -68.96 16.26 29.16
CA LEU A 84 -70.08 17.23 29.21
C LEU A 84 -69.80 18.75 29.28
N LYS A 85 -70.10 19.39 28.13
CA LYS A 85 -71.04 20.50 27.86
C LYS A 85 -71.07 21.80 28.71
N LYS A 86 -71.24 22.90 27.95
CA LYS A 86 -71.46 24.32 28.30
C LYS A 86 -72.57 24.59 29.34
N SER A 87 -72.38 25.66 30.12
CA SER A 87 -73.41 26.66 30.46
C SER A 87 -72.76 28.05 30.62
N LYS A 88 -73.55 29.11 30.90
CA LYS A 88 -73.11 30.52 31.05
C LYS A 88 -73.16 30.97 32.52
N VAL A 89 -72.69 32.20 32.77
CA VAL A 89 -72.85 33.03 33.99
C VAL A 89 -71.81 32.84 35.10
N ILE A 90 -70.65 33.49 34.94
CA ILE A 90 -70.00 34.30 35.99
C ILE A 90 -69.38 35.54 35.30
N ILE A 91 -70.01 36.71 35.42
CA ILE A 91 -69.47 37.99 34.90
C ILE A 91 -69.27 39.02 36.04
N THR A 92 -70.01 38.91 37.14
CA THR A 92 -70.02 39.84 38.27
C THR A 92 -68.85 39.71 39.26
N ILE A 93 -68.00 38.68 39.15
CA ILE A 93 -66.81 38.52 40.01
C ILE A 93 -65.56 39.12 39.34
N LEU A 94 -65.49 39.14 38.00
CA LEU A 94 -64.33 39.63 37.26
C LEU A 94 -64.14 41.15 37.40
N THR A 95 -65.22 41.92 37.52
CA THR A 95 -65.18 43.38 37.72
C THR A 95 -64.66 43.77 39.10
N ILE A 96 -64.93 42.98 40.14
CA ILE A 96 -64.39 43.22 41.50
C ILE A 96 -62.89 42.92 41.53
N PHE A 97 -62.44 41.84 40.89
CA PHE A 97 -61.01 41.59 40.68
C PHE A 97 -60.32 42.68 39.85
N PHE A 98 -61.02 43.29 38.87
CA PHE A 98 -60.51 44.42 38.10
C PHE A 98 -60.34 45.69 38.93
N LEU A 99 -61.27 45.99 39.85
CA LEU A 99 -61.15 47.17 40.72
C LEU A 99 -60.08 47.00 41.81
N ILE A 100 -59.94 45.81 42.38
CA ILE A 100 -58.87 45.49 43.33
C ILE A 100 -57.51 45.50 42.61
N SER A 101 -57.41 45.00 41.38
CA SER A 101 -56.16 45.02 40.62
C SER A 101 -55.78 46.45 40.19
N ILE A 102 -56.72 47.31 39.79
CA ILE A 102 -56.44 48.73 39.48
C ILE A 102 -55.98 49.49 40.73
N GLY A 103 -56.65 49.30 41.88
CA GLY A 103 -56.23 49.90 43.16
C GLY A 103 -54.83 49.46 43.59
N GLY A 104 -54.52 48.16 43.48
CA GLY A 104 -53.20 47.61 43.76
C GLY A 104 -52.13 48.09 42.76
N PHE A 105 -52.46 48.18 41.47
CA PHE A 105 -51.55 48.71 40.45
C PHE A 105 -51.15 50.16 40.72
N GLY A 106 -52.08 51.02 41.13
CA GLY A 106 -51.79 52.44 41.40
C GLY A 106 -50.67 52.63 42.44
N TYR A 107 -50.71 51.90 43.55
CA TYR A 107 -49.67 51.97 44.58
C TYR A 107 -48.34 51.35 44.12
N ILE A 108 -48.40 50.26 43.36
CA ILE A 108 -47.23 49.58 42.77
C ILE A 108 -46.57 50.41 41.66
N PHE A 109 -47.31 51.26 40.95
CA PHE A 109 -46.77 52.17 39.94
C PHE A 109 -46.09 53.39 40.56
N LEU A 110 -46.49 53.78 41.78
CA LEU A 110 -45.94 54.95 42.49
C LEU A 110 -44.70 54.64 43.32
N VAL A 111 -44.57 53.42 43.86
CA VAL A 111 -43.35 52.95 44.54
C VAL A 111 -42.52 52.12 43.58
N GLY A 112 -41.53 52.73 42.93
CA GLY A 112 -40.69 52.08 41.92
C GLY A 112 -40.08 50.78 42.42
N ARG A 113 -40.51 49.66 41.83
CA ARG A 113 -40.09 48.32 42.24
C ARG A 113 -38.56 48.20 42.20
N PRO A 114 -37.92 47.56 43.20
CA PRO A 114 -36.60 46.98 42.97
C PRO A 114 -36.74 45.89 41.89
N VAL A 115 -35.78 45.81 40.97
CA VAL A 115 -35.76 44.79 39.91
C VAL A 115 -35.88 43.38 40.51
N ASP A 116 -36.85 42.59 40.07
CA ASP A 116 -37.07 41.22 40.53
C ASP A 116 -36.47 40.18 39.57
N GLU A 117 -36.44 38.91 39.98
CA GLU A 117 -35.83 37.83 39.18
C GLU A 117 -36.56 37.59 37.86
N GLY A 118 -37.86 37.90 37.80
CA GLY A 118 -38.64 37.91 36.56
C GLY A 118 -38.13 38.98 35.60
N LYS A 119 -37.97 40.21 36.08
CA LYS A 119 -37.48 41.31 35.25
C LYS A 119 -36.01 41.14 34.84
N ILE A 120 -35.17 40.63 35.74
CA ILE A 120 -33.78 40.24 35.40
C ILE A 120 -33.79 39.22 34.26
N LYS A 121 -34.65 38.18 34.34
CA LYS A 121 -34.74 37.13 33.32
C LYS A 121 -35.15 37.68 31.94
N GLU A 122 -36.06 38.65 31.89
CA GLU A 122 -36.40 39.35 30.63
C GLU A 122 -35.19 40.13 30.08
N ASP A 123 -34.53 40.93 30.92
CA ASP A 123 -33.53 41.92 30.48
C ASP A 123 -32.18 41.32 30.07
N ILE A 124 -31.88 40.07 30.50
CA ILE A 124 -30.68 39.34 30.07
C ILE A 124 -30.91 38.45 28.83
N ILE A 125 -32.16 38.22 28.41
CA ILE A 125 -32.44 37.50 27.17
C ILE A 125 -32.00 38.35 25.96
N ASN A 126 -31.41 37.68 24.96
CA ASN A 126 -30.71 38.24 23.82
C ASN A 126 -29.44 39.06 24.18
N LYS A 127 -28.90 38.94 25.40
CA LYS A 127 -27.53 39.38 25.72
C LYS A 127 -26.52 38.26 25.43
N THR A 128 -25.38 38.63 24.86
CA THR A 128 -24.22 37.74 24.70
C THR A 128 -23.25 37.96 25.86
N ILE A 129 -22.92 36.91 26.60
CA ILE A 129 -21.79 36.91 27.54
C ILE A 129 -20.55 36.33 26.87
N THR A 130 -19.36 36.74 27.30
CA THR A 130 -18.08 36.13 26.89
C THR A 130 -17.55 35.33 28.07
N LEU A 131 -17.44 34.01 27.89
CA LEU A 131 -16.94 33.06 28.89
C LEU A 131 -15.42 33.25 29.12
N PRO A 132 -14.83 32.76 30.24
CA PRO A 132 -13.45 33.07 30.60
C PRO A 132 -12.38 32.73 29.55
N LYS A 133 -12.62 31.78 28.65
CA LYS A 133 -11.69 31.40 27.58
C LYS A 133 -12.02 32.06 26.22
N GLY A 134 -13.00 32.96 26.20
CA GLY A 134 -13.36 33.79 25.04
C GLY A 134 -14.60 33.31 24.28
N THR A 135 -15.22 32.19 24.66
CA THR A 135 -16.42 31.69 23.97
C THR A 135 -17.58 32.66 24.17
N LYS A 136 -18.25 33.03 23.07
CA LYS A 136 -19.48 33.83 23.12
C LYS A 136 -20.68 32.92 23.38
N PHE A 137 -21.46 33.23 24.41
CA PHE A 137 -22.70 32.53 24.75
C PHE A 137 -23.86 33.50 24.67
N ASP A 138 -24.78 33.27 23.72
CA ASP A 138 -26.02 34.03 23.59
C ASP A 138 -27.08 33.49 24.55
N ILE A 139 -27.54 34.31 25.49
CA ILE A 139 -28.62 33.95 26.42
C ILE A 139 -29.95 34.05 25.67
N LYS A 140 -30.53 32.90 25.30
CA LYS A 140 -31.83 32.83 24.61
C LYS A 140 -32.94 32.40 25.56
N GLU A 141 -34.19 32.66 25.15
CA GLU A 141 -35.34 32.12 25.85
C GLU A 141 -35.25 30.58 25.91
N GLY A 142 -35.58 30.01 27.07
CA GLY A 142 -35.41 28.58 27.35
C GLY A 142 -34.00 28.15 27.81
N TYR A 143 -32.93 28.93 27.58
CA TYR A 143 -31.58 28.55 28.02
C TYR A 143 -31.31 28.80 29.52
N ILE A 144 -32.14 29.59 30.19
CA ILE A 144 -31.98 29.91 31.62
C ILE A 144 -32.62 28.79 32.46
N LYS A 145 -31.80 27.84 32.92
CA LYS A 145 -32.19 26.66 33.72
C LYS A 145 -32.46 27.02 35.18
N SER A 146 -31.64 27.90 35.74
CA SER A 146 -31.79 28.44 37.10
C SER A 146 -31.35 29.91 37.12
N LEU A 147 -31.87 30.69 38.06
CA LEU A 147 -31.46 32.07 38.33
C LEU A 147 -31.74 32.36 39.81
N SER A 148 -30.79 32.98 40.53
CA SER A 148 -31.03 33.49 41.89
C SER A 148 -30.19 34.73 42.21
N ILE A 149 -30.78 35.72 42.86
CA ILE A 149 -30.05 36.89 43.39
C ILE A 149 -29.22 36.46 44.61
N LYS A 150 -27.90 36.68 44.57
CA LYS A 150 -26.98 36.39 45.70
C LYS A 150 -26.66 37.62 46.53
N GLU A 151 -26.33 38.72 45.87
CA GLU A 151 -26.02 40.00 46.51
C GLU A 151 -26.73 41.13 45.78
N ARG A 152 -27.06 42.19 46.51
CA ARG A 152 -27.67 43.41 45.96
C ARG A 152 -27.16 44.64 46.71
N ASN A 153 -26.77 45.68 45.97
CA ASN A 153 -26.38 46.96 46.52
C ASN A 153 -27.15 48.09 45.81
N THR A 154 -28.28 48.49 46.41
CA THR A 154 -29.22 49.46 45.83
C THR A 154 -29.00 50.87 46.36
N LYS A 155 -28.43 51.75 45.54
CA LYS A 155 -28.47 53.20 45.75
C LYS A 155 -29.83 53.73 45.26
N LYS A 156 -30.71 54.07 46.22
CA LYS A 156 -32.09 54.51 45.95
C LYS A 156 -32.14 55.62 44.89
N LYS A 157 -32.86 55.36 43.78
CA LYS A 157 -33.05 56.28 42.64
C LYS A 157 -31.78 56.66 41.85
N GLU A 158 -30.66 55.95 42.05
CA GLU A 158 -29.43 56.13 41.27
C GLU A 158 -29.07 54.85 40.49
N LYS A 159 -28.64 53.82 41.23
CA LYS A 159 -27.98 52.62 40.70
C LYS A 159 -28.34 51.41 41.55
N ASP A 160 -28.50 50.26 40.93
CA ASP A 160 -28.72 48.99 41.61
C ASP A 160 -27.75 47.94 41.05
N ASP A 161 -26.74 47.59 41.83
CA ASP A 161 -25.75 46.57 41.49
C ASP A 161 -26.22 45.22 42.03
N ILE A 162 -26.48 44.27 41.14
CA ILE A 162 -27.05 42.96 41.47
C ILE A 162 -26.10 41.87 41.02
N LYS A 163 -25.72 40.96 41.94
CA LYS A 163 -25.00 39.73 41.60
C LYS A 163 -25.99 38.57 41.51
N VAL A 164 -26.05 37.94 40.35
CA VAL A 164 -27.05 36.92 39.99
C VAL A 164 -26.34 35.61 39.64
N GLU A 165 -26.51 34.59 40.46
CA GLU A 165 -26.08 33.23 40.12
C GLU A 165 -27.04 32.66 39.08
N ILE A 166 -26.51 32.08 38.02
CA ILE A 166 -27.28 31.60 36.87
C ILE A 166 -26.71 30.29 36.36
N THR A 167 -27.60 29.33 36.06
CA THR A 167 -27.28 28.17 35.23
C THR A 167 -27.85 28.40 33.84
N LEU A 168 -26.97 28.57 32.86
CA LEU A 168 -27.31 28.68 31.44
C LEU A 168 -27.05 27.35 30.74
N ASN A 169 -27.91 26.93 29.82
CA ASN A 169 -27.80 25.66 29.12
C ASN A 169 -28.32 25.82 27.69
N ASN A 170 -27.46 25.68 26.69
CA ASN A 170 -27.83 25.81 25.27
C ASN A 170 -27.98 24.45 24.55
N GLY A 171 -27.99 23.34 25.29
CA GLY A 171 -27.97 21.98 24.75
C GLY A 171 -26.60 21.48 24.26
N ILE A 172 -25.58 22.34 24.19
CA ILE A 172 -24.19 22.01 23.81
C ILE A 172 -23.24 22.17 25.00
N ILE A 173 -23.42 23.21 25.81
CA ILE A 173 -22.74 23.46 27.08
C ILE A 173 -23.72 23.98 28.14
N GLU A 174 -23.50 23.59 29.39
CA GLU A 174 -24.06 24.18 30.61
C GLU A 174 -23.00 25.05 31.28
N VAL A 175 -23.35 26.30 31.58
CA VAL A 175 -22.50 27.31 32.21
C VAL A 175 -23.12 27.67 33.55
N ASN A 176 -22.40 27.40 34.62
CA ASN A 176 -22.75 27.85 35.97
C ASN A 176 -21.84 29.05 36.30
N THR A 177 -22.43 30.22 36.52
CA THR A 177 -21.69 31.46 36.75
C THR A 177 -22.45 32.46 37.60
N LEU A 178 -21.75 33.51 38.03
CA LEU A 178 -22.28 34.65 38.77
C LEU A 178 -22.13 35.90 37.89
N LEU A 179 -23.25 36.49 37.48
CA LEU A 179 -23.31 37.69 36.67
C LEU A 179 -23.34 38.94 37.56
N LEU A 180 -22.56 39.96 37.22
CA LEU A 180 -22.75 41.31 37.73
C LEU A 180 -23.61 42.10 36.75
N LEU A 181 -24.83 42.44 37.19
CA LEU A 181 -25.77 43.28 36.47
C LEU A 181 -25.80 44.67 37.12
N GLN A 182 -25.75 45.72 36.31
CA GLN A 182 -25.86 47.10 36.81
C GLN A 182 -27.11 47.73 36.20
N TYR A 183 -28.04 48.16 37.06
CA TYR A 183 -29.23 48.89 36.65
C TYR A 183 -29.08 50.37 37.00
N VAL A 184 -29.52 51.24 36.08
CA VAL A 184 -29.57 52.69 36.25
C VAL A 184 -31.03 53.14 36.31
N TYR A 185 -31.35 54.04 37.24
CA TYR A 185 -32.69 54.60 37.37
C TYR A 185 -32.91 55.70 36.33
N THR A 186 -33.88 55.54 35.43
CA THR A 186 -34.11 56.47 34.30
C THR A 186 -35.30 57.41 34.49
N GLY A 187 -35.74 57.62 35.73
CA GLY A 187 -36.99 58.34 36.02
C GLY A 187 -38.24 57.49 35.82
N ASN A 188 -39.41 58.07 36.11
CA ASN A 188 -40.74 57.44 35.97
C ASN A 188 -40.87 56.02 36.57
N ASN A 189 -40.15 55.74 37.67
CA ASN A 189 -40.06 54.43 38.31
C ASN A 189 -39.50 53.29 37.42
N VAL A 190 -38.82 53.63 36.32
CA VAL A 190 -38.16 52.68 35.40
C VAL A 190 -36.68 52.52 35.75
N TRP A 191 -36.25 51.27 35.92
CA TRP A 191 -34.86 50.86 35.87
C TRP A 191 -34.52 50.33 34.48
N LYS A 192 -33.30 50.58 33.99
CA LYS A 192 -32.76 49.93 32.78
C LYS A 192 -31.44 49.24 33.08
N ILE A 193 -31.27 48.03 32.55
CA ILE A 193 -29.99 47.31 32.60
C ILE A 193 -28.94 48.04 31.74
N ASN A 194 -27.69 48.07 32.20
CA ASN A 194 -26.54 48.41 31.38
C ASN A 194 -26.27 47.25 30.41
N ASP A 195 -26.08 47.54 29.12
CA ASP A 195 -25.86 46.52 28.08
C ASP A 195 -24.65 45.61 28.35
N LYS A 196 -23.64 46.11 29.08
CA LYS A 196 -22.46 45.33 29.44
C LYS A 196 -22.70 44.46 30.67
N VAL A 197 -23.38 43.33 30.47
CA VAL A 197 -23.39 42.20 31.41
C VAL A 197 -21.96 41.69 31.62
N GLN A 198 -21.54 41.47 32.86
CA GLN A 198 -20.18 41.01 33.20
C GLN A 198 -20.22 39.71 33.99
N LEU A 199 -19.24 38.83 33.75
CA LEU A 199 -18.95 37.70 34.64
C LEU A 199 -18.25 38.22 35.90
N TYR A 200 -18.58 37.67 37.06
CA TYR A 200 -18.03 38.07 38.35
C TYR A 200 -17.68 36.84 39.19
N GLY A 201 -16.39 36.47 39.23
CA GLY A 201 -15.91 35.28 39.93
C GLY A 201 -15.87 34.03 39.04
N ASN A 202 -15.82 32.86 39.67
CA ASN A 202 -15.56 31.59 38.99
C ASN A 202 -16.74 31.16 38.11
N THR A 203 -16.44 30.82 36.86
CA THR A 203 -17.40 30.24 35.90
C THR A 203 -17.02 28.79 35.64
N VAL A 204 -17.99 27.88 35.72
CA VAL A 204 -17.81 26.45 35.42
C VAL A 204 -18.59 26.10 34.16
N VAL A 205 -17.89 25.57 33.15
CA VAL A 205 -18.46 25.20 31.84
C VAL A 205 -18.40 23.68 31.67
N LYS A 206 -19.53 23.06 31.27
CA LYS A 206 -19.68 21.62 31.09
C LYS A 206 -20.32 21.30 29.72
N PRO A 207 -19.70 20.48 28.85
CA PRO A 207 -20.28 20.04 27.59
C PRO A 207 -21.42 19.04 27.81
N LEU A 208 -22.47 19.25 27.03
CA LEU A 208 -23.72 18.52 26.97
C LEU A 208 -23.82 17.63 25.72
N VAL A 209 -22.78 17.64 24.88
CA VAL A 209 -22.58 16.78 23.71
C VAL A 209 -21.09 16.51 23.52
N GLY A 210 -20.75 15.46 22.78
CA GLY A 210 -19.40 15.21 22.28
C GLY A 210 -18.99 16.19 21.18
N MET A 211 -17.85 15.95 20.54
CA MET A 211 -17.40 16.74 19.38
C MET A 211 -18.31 16.49 18.16
N ASP A 212 -18.41 17.43 17.20
CA ASP A 212 -19.15 17.19 15.96
C ASP A 212 -18.50 16.08 15.12
N GLU A 213 -19.30 15.23 14.48
CA GLU A 213 -18.82 14.04 13.76
C GLU A 213 -18.05 14.39 12.49
N ASN A 214 -18.46 15.45 11.79
CA ASN A 214 -17.73 15.96 10.64
C ASN A 214 -16.43 16.61 11.10
N GLN A 215 -16.45 17.34 12.22
CA GLN A 215 -15.25 17.91 12.82
C GLN A 215 -14.25 16.81 13.24
N ILE A 216 -14.70 15.73 13.90
CA ILE A 216 -13.86 14.56 14.22
C ILE A 216 -13.25 14.00 12.93
N LEU A 217 -14.06 13.65 11.93
CA LEU A 217 -13.58 13.03 10.70
C LEU A 217 -12.65 13.95 9.88
N ASN A 218 -12.86 15.27 9.94
CA ASN A 218 -12.01 16.25 9.26
C ASN A 218 -10.66 16.45 9.97
N GLU A 219 -10.59 16.38 11.30
CA GLU A 219 -9.30 16.38 12.01
C GLU A 219 -8.58 15.04 11.87
N VAL A 220 -9.29 13.89 11.97
CA VAL A 220 -8.73 12.55 11.76
C VAL A 220 -8.01 12.43 10.42
N LYS A 221 -8.61 12.93 9.34
CA LYS A 221 -8.01 12.94 8.00
C LYS A 221 -6.66 13.67 7.93
N LYS A 222 -6.39 14.67 8.78
CA LYS A 222 -5.13 15.43 8.76
C LYS A 222 -3.96 14.70 9.42
N THR A 223 -4.17 13.50 9.94
CA THR A 223 -3.18 12.76 10.74
C THR A 223 -2.58 11.58 10.00
N ASN A 224 -1.40 11.16 10.45
CA ASN A 224 -0.71 9.97 9.98
C ASN A 224 -0.74 8.91 11.08
N ILE A 225 -1.04 7.67 10.72
CA ILE A 225 -1.04 6.51 11.62
C ILE A 225 0.06 5.52 11.22
N LEU A 226 0.53 4.70 12.16
CA LEU A 226 1.49 3.63 11.91
C LEU A 226 0.76 2.29 11.74
N ILE A 227 0.74 1.76 10.52
CA ILE A 227 0.19 0.42 10.20
C ILE A 227 1.39 -0.50 9.89
N PHE A 228 1.62 -1.52 10.73
CA PHE A 228 2.78 -2.41 10.66
C PHE A 228 4.13 -1.68 10.43
N ASN A 229 4.38 -0.61 11.19
CA ASN A 229 5.55 0.28 11.09
C ASN A 229 5.65 1.12 9.79
N ILE A 230 4.66 1.04 8.89
CA ILE A 230 4.54 1.96 7.75
C ILE A 230 3.73 3.17 8.21
N SER A 231 4.28 4.38 8.08
CA SER A 231 3.53 5.61 8.30
C SER A 231 2.59 5.88 7.12
N LYS A 232 1.33 6.14 7.41
CA LYS A 232 0.28 6.30 6.39
C LYS A 232 -0.63 7.47 6.74
N SER A 233 -0.85 8.39 5.79
CA SER A 233 -1.75 9.52 6.00
C SER A 233 -3.21 9.13 5.81
N LEU A 234 -4.10 9.71 6.63
CA LEU A 234 -5.54 9.51 6.55
C LEU A 234 -6.24 10.48 5.58
N SER A 235 -5.49 11.38 4.93
CA SER A 235 -5.99 12.27 3.85
C SER A 235 -5.82 11.68 2.44
N ASP A 236 -5.07 10.59 2.30
CA ASP A 236 -4.67 10.06 0.99
C ASP A 236 -5.84 9.41 0.23
N ASN A 237 -5.85 9.53 -1.10
CA ASN A 237 -6.93 9.05 -1.98
C ASN A 237 -7.12 7.50 -2.01
N ASP A 238 -6.22 6.75 -1.39
CA ASP A 238 -6.33 5.31 -1.15
C ASP A 238 -7.10 4.96 0.13
N VAL A 239 -7.37 5.91 1.02
CA VAL A 239 -8.25 5.75 2.18
C VAL A 239 -9.70 5.69 1.69
N LYS A 240 -10.26 4.48 1.61
CA LYS A 240 -11.60 4.21 1.06
C LYS A 240 -12.71 4.36 2.10
N LYS A 241 -12.40 4.27 3.39
CA LYS A 241 -13.38 4.40 4.49
C LYS A 241 -12.77 5.03 5.74
N LEU A 242 -13.50 5.99 6.30
CA LEU A 242 -13.38 6.50 7.67
C LEU A 242 -14.81 6.70 8.20
N GLU A 243 -15.28 5.81 9.07
CA GLU A 243 -16.65 5.81 9.61
C GLU A 243 -16.64 5.66 11.14
N ILE A 244 -17.41 6.48 11.86
CA ILE A 244 -17.53 6.35 13.32
C ILE A 244 -18.41 5.13 13.65
N ILE A 245 -17.81 4.09 14.26
CA ILE A 245 -18.52 2.87 14.70
C ILE A 245 -19.23 3.11 16.03
N SER A 246 -18.53 3.73 16.98
CA SER A 246 -19.06 3.98 18.32
C SER A 246 -18.37 5.16 18.99
N ARG A 247 -19.10 5.76 19.94
CA ARG A 247 -18.68 6.91 20.74
C ARG A 247 -18.93 6.59 22.21
N LYS A 248 -17.92 6.78 23.05
CA LYS A 248 -18.01 6.65 24.51
C LYS A 248 -17.59 7.96 25.16
N PRO A 249 -18.49 8.95 25.22
CA PRO A 249 -18.24 10.14 26.01
C PRO A 249 -18.45 9.84 27.50
N ASP A 250 -17.35 9.67 28.22
CA ASP A 250 -17.30 9.74 29.68
C ASP A 250 -17.56 11.19 30.12
N PHE A 251 -18.85 11.47 30.25
CA PHE A 251 -19.36 12.69 30.83
C PHE A 251 -19.24 12.77 32.36
N ASN A 252 -18.36 12.00 33.02
CA ASN A 252 -17.76 12.40 34.32
C ASN A 252 -16.23 12.61 34.26
N ASN A 253 -15.59 12.41 33.10
CA ASN A 253 -14.20 12.81 32.83
C ASN A 253 -13.93 13.53 31.45
N PHE A 254 -14.83 14.40 30.87
CA PHE A 254 -15.01 14.92 29.45
C PHE A 254 -14.34 14.08 28.34
N LYS A 255 -13.95 12.86 28.63
CA LYS A 255 -13.24 12.03 27.68
C LYS A 255 -14.29 11.59 26.70
N GLU A 256 -14.01 11.79 25.43
CA GLU A 256 -14.70 11.04 24.41
C GLU A 256 -13.68 10.11 23.76
N GLU A 257 -13.96 8.82 23.85
CA GLU A 257 -13.30 7.79 23.05
C GLU A 257 -14.19 7.54 21.83
N VAL A 258 -13.68 7.80 20.64
CA VAL A 258 -14.38 7.52 19.37
C VAL A 258 -13.63 6.42 18.63
N LEU A 259 -14.35 5.39 18.20
CA LEU A 259 -13.81 4.25 17.47
C LEU A 259 -14.18 4.39 15.99
N VAL A 260 -13.18 4.55 15.12
CA VAL A 260 -13.37 4.81 13.68
C VAL A 260 -12.91 3.61 12.85
N ASP A 261 -13.80 3.08 12.02
CA ASP A 261 -13.51 2.05 11.03
C ASP A 261 -12.67 2.66 9.90
N THR A 262 -11.51 2.06 9.64
CA THR A 262 -10.53 2.57 8.67
C THR A 262 -10.26 1.49 7.62
N ASN A 263 -10.48 1.82 6.34
CA ASN A 263 -10.13 0.95 5.21
C ASN A 263 -9.28 1.74 4.21
N ILE A 264 -8.13 1.17 3.86
CA ILE A 264 -7.15 1.73 2.93
C ILE A 264 -6.88 0.67 1.85
N ASP A 265 -6.99 1.04 0.57
CA ASP A 265 -6.51 0.22 -0.56
C ASP A 265 -5.71 1.07 -1.55
N SER A 266 -4.40 0.83 -1.55
CA SER A 266 -3.40 1.52 -2.36
C SER A 266 -3.19 0.93 -3.76
N GLY A 267 -3.79 -0.21 -4.09
CA GLY A 267 -3.40 -0.99 -5.27
C GLY A 267 -1.99 -1.59 -5.17
N ILE A 268 -1.42 -1.65 -3.95
CA ILE A 268 -0.24 -2.46 -3.59
C ILE A 268 -0.62 -3.36 -2.42
N ILE A 269 -0.82 -2.76 -1.24
CA ILE A 269 -1.36 -3.43 -0.05
C ILE A 269 -2.64 -2.73 0.40
N SER A 270 -3.55 -3.51 0.98
CA SER A 270 -4.78 -3.01 1.60
C SER A 270 -4.76 -3.33 3.08
N SER A 271 -5.26 -2.40 3.90
CA SER A 271 -5.41 -2.60 5.34
C SER A 271 -6.78 -2.16 5.82
N SER A 272 -7.37 -2.99 6.69
CA SER A 272 -8.63 -2.76 7.35
C SER A 272 -8.44 -2.90 8.85
N GLY A 273 -8.86 -1.90 9.62
CA GLY A 273 -8.79 -1.93 11.07
C GLY A 273 -9.43 -0.72 11.72
N LYS A 274 -9.28 -0.59 13.04
CA LYS A 274 -9.96 0.46 13.82
C LYS A 274 -8.95 1.35 14.50
N ILE A 275 -9.11 2.65 14.32
CA ILE A 275 -8.38 3.65 15.10
C ILE A 275 -9.22 4.09 16.29
N LYS A 276 -8.56 4.28 17.43
CA LYS A 276 -9.12 4.97 18.58
C LYS A 276 -8.72 6.44 18.48
N VAL A 277 -9.71 7.31 18.61
CA VAL A 277 -9.55 8.76 18.68
C VAL A 277 -9.91 9.17 20.10
N ASN A 278 -8.95 9.70 20.84
CA ASN A 278 -9.14 10.19 22.20
C ASN A 278 -9.23 11.72 22.20
N LEU A 279 -10.29 12.26 22.80
CA LEU A 279 -10.56 13.69 22.82
C LEU A 279 -10.35 14.32 24.20
N ILE A 280 -10.13 15.64 24.22
CA ILE A 280 -10.24 16.51 25.39
C ILE A 280 -11.25 17.62 25.09
N PHE A 281 -12.03 18.02 26.09
CA PHE A 281 -12.72 19.32 26.07
C PHE A 281 -11.93 20.25 26.98
N GLU A 282 -11.41 21.33 26.44
CA GLU A 282 -10.48 22.24 27.12
C GLU A 282 -10.60 23.61 26.48
N ASP A 283 -10.42 24.67 27.26
CA ASP A 283 -10.66 26.04 26.79
C ASP A 283 -12.07 26.22 26.19
N GLU A 284 -13.07 25.57 26.79
CA GLU A 284 -14.48 25.58 26.38
C GLU A 284 -14.78 24.91 25.02
N LEU A 285 -13.82 24.19 24.43
CA LEU A 285 -13.91 23.55 23.12
C LEU A 285 -13.42 22.09 23.11
N TRP A 286 -13.98 21.26 22.23
CA TRP A 286 -13.48 19.92 21.95
C TRP A 286 -12.23 19.96 21.05
N LYS A 287 -11.22 19.16 21.40
CA LYS A 287 -9.93 18.97 20.70
C LYS A 287 -9.61 17.46 20.64
N ILE A 288 -8.88 16.99 19.62
CA ILE A 288 -8.32 15.63 19.61
C ILE A 288 -6.96 15.64 20.34
N VAL A 289 -6.72 14.65 21.21
CA VAL A 289 -5.47 14.47 21.96
C VAL A 289 -4.57 13.44 21.29
N SER A 290 -5.12 12.28 20.93
CA SER A 290 -4.38 11.22 20.24
C SER A 290 -5.26 10.47 19.24
N ILE A 291 -4.62 9.94 18.21
CA ILE A 291 -5.17 8.97 17.28
C ILE A 291 -4.19 7.80 17.23
N GLU A 292 -4.68 6.62 17.58
CA GLU A 292 -3.87 5.42 17.79
C GLU A 292 -4.61 4.20 17.23
N LYS A 293 -3.95 3.05 17.11
CA LYS A 293 -4.67 1.80 16.82
C LYS A 293 -5.54 1.44 18.02
N ASN A 294 -6.74 0.92 17.80
CA ASN A 294 -7.55 0.37 18.89
C ASN A 294 -6.92 -0.91 19.49
N SER A 295 -6.28 -1.73 18.66
CA SER A 295 -5.33 -2.78 19.06
C SER A 295 -4.37 -3.09 17.90
N ASP A 296 -3.29 -3.84 18.16
CA ASP A 296 -2.43 -4.37 17.09
C ASP A 296 -3.09 -5.53 16.30
N GLU A 297 -4.06 -6.24 16.90
CA GLU A 297 -4.82 -7.31 16.24
C GLU A 297 -5.95 -6.78 15.35
N ASP A 298 -6.49 -5.59 15.66
CA ASP A 298 -7.57 -4.93 14.92
C ASP A 298 -7.19 -4.60 13.48
N PHE A 299 -5.89 -4.39 13.19
CA PHE A 299 -5.40 -4.06 11.86
C PHE A 299 -4.98 -5.31 11.09
N LYS A 300 -5.82 -5.74 10.16
CA LYS A 300 -5.44 -6.72 9.14
C LYS A 300 -4.72 -6.02 8.00
N LEU A 301 -3.61 -6.58 7.54
CA LEU A 301 -2.91 -6.20 6.31
C LEU A 301 -2.97 -7.36 5.30
N VAL A 302 -3.26 -7.04 4.04
CA VAL A 302 -3.35 -8.01 2.94
C VAL A 302 -2.74 -7.44 1.66
N LEU A 303 -2.40 -8.32 0.71
CA LEU A 303 -2.17 -7.91 -0.68
C LEU A 303 -3.44 -7.22 -1.20
N SER A 304 -3.30 -6.12 -1.93
CA SER A 304 -4.45 -5.39 -2.46
C SER A 304 -5.30 -6.27 -3.40
N PRO A 305 -6.65 -6.24 -3.31
CA PRO A 305 -7.53 -6.84 -4.32
C PRO A 305 -7.34 -6.22 -5.73
N SER A 306 -6.79 -5.01 -5.81
CA SER A 306 -6.46 -4.29 -7.04
C SER A 306 -4.96 -4.31 -7.39
N PHE A 307 -4.19 -5.24 -6.80
CA PHE A 307 -2.76 -5.44 -7.09
C PHE A 307 -2.52 -5.91 -8.54
N SER A 308 -1.98 -5.03 -9.38
CA SER A 308 -1.43 -5.41 -10.70
C SER A 308 -0.02 -6.01 -10.55
N GLU A 309 0.19 -7.14 -11.23
CA GLU A 309 1.48 -7.81 -11.36
C GLU A 309 2.45 -7.08 -12.30
N ASP A 310 1.97 -6.15 -13.13
CA ASP A 310 2.82 -5.35 -14.03
C ASP A 310 3.89 -4.59 -13.26
N LYS A 311 3.56 -4.09 -12.05
CA LYS A 311 4.51 -3.42 -11.14
C LYS A 311 5.67 -4.33 -10.76
N ILE A 312 5.41 -5.62 -10.54
CA ILE A 312 6.43 -6.63 -10.21
C ILE A 312 7.24 -6.99 -11.46
N ILE A 313 6.55 -7.22 -12.58
CA ILE A 313 7.16 -7.55 -13.87
C ILE A 313 8.09 -6.42 -14.34
N GLU A 314 7.75 -5.15 -14.10
CA GLU A 314 8.62 -4.01 -14.36
C GLU A 314 9.89 -3.99 -13.53
N ILE A 315 9.84 -4.38 -12.25
CA ILE A 315 11.03 -4.46 -11.39
C ILE A 315 11.92 -5.62 -11.85
N ILE A 316 11.33 -6.77 -12.15
CA ILE A 316 12.05 -7.93 -12.71
C ILE A 316 12.75 -7.55 -14.03
N LYS A 317 12.08 -6.84 -14.95
CA LYS A 317 12.65 -6.32 -16.21
C LYS A 317 13.80 -5.30 -16.03
N LYS A 318 14.00 -4.75 -14.83
CA LYS A 318 15.12 -3.85 -14.49
C LYS A 318 16.28 -4.60 -13.80
N ASP A 319 16.00 -5.78 -13.24
CA ASP A 319 16.93 -6.67 -12.54
C ASP A 319 17.47 -7.83 -13.41
N THR A 320 16.87 -8.06 -14.59
CA THR A 320 17.33 -9.03 -15.60
C THR A 320 18.79 -8.81 -16.00
N GLN A 321 19.58 -9.89 -15.99
CA GLN A 321 21.01 -9.91 -16.27
C GLN A 321 21.41 -11.22 -16.94
N ASN A 322 22.46 -11.15 -17.76
CA ASN A 322 23.04 -12.29 -18.45
C ASN A 322 23.57 -13.34 -17.46
N GLN A 323 23.28 -14.62 -17.71
CA GLN A 323 23.46 -15.67 -16.71
C GLN A 323 23.75 -17.05 -17.34
N MET A 324 24.44 -17.91 -16.57
CA MET A 324 24.65 -19.32 -16.91
C MET A 324 23.65 -20.21 -16.17
N VAL A 325 22.90 -21.03 -16.92
CA VAL A 325 21.90 -21.98 -16.39
C VAL A 325 22.21 -23.41 -16.87
N THR A 326 21.59 -24.42 -16.25
CA THR A 326 21.87 -25.85 -16.50
C THR A 326 20.58 -26.62 -16.74
N HIS A 327 20.56 -27.53 -17.72
CA HIS A 327 19.44 -28.44 -17.95
C HIS A 327 19.95 -29.81 -18.47
N PRO A 328 19.51 -30.96 -17.93
CA PRO A 328 20.09 -32.29 -18.26
C PRO A 328 20.18 -32.65 -19.74
N ASP A 329 19.17 -32.26 -20.53
CA ASP A 329 19.07 -32.57 -21.96
C ASP A 329 19.98 -31.72 -22.89
N ILE A 330 20.73 -30.78 -22.34
CA ILE A 330 21.43 -29.72 -23.06
C ILE A 330 22.88 -29.61 -22.58
N PHE A 331 23.84 -29.66 -23.51
CA PHE A 331 25.29 -29.71 -23.25
C PHE A 331 25.71 -30.77 -22.21
N GLY A 332 24.98 -31.89 -22.11
CA GLY A 332 25.23 -32.95 -21.14
C GLY A 332 24.98 -32.52 -19.69
N GLY A 333 24.03 -31.61 -19.46
CA GLY A 333 23.73 -31.05 -18.15
C GLY A 333 24.66 -29.92 -17.68
N LYS A 334 25.67 -29.54 -18.49
CA LYS A 334 26.55 -28.41 -18.17
C LYS A 334 25.86 -27.05 -18.37
N GLY A 335 26.55 -26.03 -17.89
CA GLY A 335 26.12 -24.64 -18.01
C GLY A 335 26.03 -24.19 -19.46
N PHE A 336 24.96 -23.49 -19.80
CA PHE A 336 24.80 -22.75 -21.05
C PHE A 336 24.29 -21.34 -20.75
N TYR A 337 24.61 -20.41 -21.64
CA TYR A 337 24.39 -18.98 -21.46
C TYR A 337 22.98 -18.57 -21.86
N ILE A 338 22.39 -17.66 -21.08
CA ILE A 338 21.18 -16.96 -21.47
C ILE A 338 21.42 -15.46 -21.34
N ASN A 339 21.16 -14.76 -22.45
CA ASN A 339 21.04 -13.32 -22.49
C ASN A 339 19.56 -12.94 -22.37
N ASP A 340 19.26 -12.07 -21.41
CA ASP A 340 17.89 -11.69 -21.10
C ASP A 340 17.27 -10.75 -22.16
N THR A 341 18.04 -10.19 -23.10
CA THR A 341 17.49 -9.47 -24.27
C THR A 341 16.63 -10.35 -25.19
N PHE A 342 16.77 -11.67 -25.08
CA PHE A 342 15.94 -12.64 -25.81
C PHE A 342 14.64 -13.00 -25.07
N THR A 343 14.37 -12.41 -23.91
CA THR A 343 13.12 -12.60 -23.16
C THR A 343 11.94 -12.02 -23.92
N LYS A 344 10.92 -12.84 -24.21
CA LYS A 344 9.69 -12.44 -24.92
C LYS A 344 8.53 -12.15 -23.99
N SER A 345 8.45 -12.83 -22.85
CA SER A 345 7.42 -12.62 -21.84
C SER A 345 7.95 -12.94 -20.44
N ILE A 346 7.32 -12.34 -19.43
CA ILE A 346 7.51 -12.66 -18.02
C ILE A 346 6.12 -12.74 -17.41
N ASN A 347 5.76 -13.90 -16.89
CA ASN A 347 4.48 -14.16 -16.24
C ASN A 347 4.72 -14.50 -14.77
N ILE A 348 3.79 -14.16 -13.89
CA ILE A 348 3.80 -14.67 -12.52
C ILE A 348 3.07 -16.00 -12.49
N GLU A 349 3.68 -17.03 -11.88
CA GLU A 349 3.06 -18.34 -11.70
C GLU A 349 2.43 -18.45 -10.31
N ASN A 350 3.18 -18.07 -9.29
CA ASN A 350 2.76 -18.14 -7.89
C ASN A 350 3.11 -16.83 -7.16
N LYS A 351 2.25 -16.40 -6.24
CA LYS A 351 2.52 -15.29 -5.31
C LYS A 351 1.92 -15.58 -3.94
N ASP A 352 2.68 -15.28 -2.89
CA ASP A 352 2.30 -15.46 -1.48
C ASP A 352 2.72 -14.22 -0.69
N PHE A 353 1.81 -13.66 0.12
CA PHE A 353 2.05 -12.43 0.90
C PHE A 353 1.99 -12.71 2.39
N ASN A 354 3.09 -12.47 3.08
CA ASN A 354 3.19 -12.53 4.53
C ASN A 354 2.98 -11.13 5.15
N PRO A 355 1.87 -10.88 5.87
CA PRO A 355 1.59 -9.57 6.46
C PRO A 355 2.55 -9.16 7.58
N GLN A 356 3.17 -10.13 8.28
CA GLN A 356 3.96 -9.90 9.49
C GLN A 356 5.29 -9.19 9.19
N ASN A 357 5.86 -9.45 8.02
CA ASN A 357 7.12 -8.87 7.54
C ASN A 357 6.96 -8.08 6.23
N GLN A 358 5.73 -7.92 5.73
CA GLN A 358 5.37 -7.26 4.46
C GLN A 358 6.00 -7.89 3.20
N ASN A 359 6.46 -9.14 3.29
CA ASN A 359 7.11 -9.80 2.17
C ASN A 359 6.11 -10.47 1.23
N LEU A 360 6.23 -10.17 -0.07
CA LEU A 360 5.60 -10.90 -1.17
C LEU A 360 6.63 -11.83 -1.80
N ASN A 361 6.45 -13.13 -1.60
CA ASN A 361 7.16 -14.18 -2.33
C ASN A 361 6.51 -14.33 -3.72
N VAL A 362 7.31 -14.38 -4.79
CA VAL A 362 6.82 -14.43 -6.17
C VAL A 362 7.67 -15.37 -7.02
N THR A 363 7.07 -16.41 -7.60
CA THR A 363 7.73 -17.24 -8.62
C THR A 363 7.34 -16.72 -10.00
N ALA A 364 8.33 -16.22 -10.75
CA ALA A 364 8.12 -15.68 -12.10
C ALA A 364 8.72 -16.62 -13.16
N LYS A 365 7.96 -16.83 -14.24
CA LYS A 365 8.35 -17.60 -15.42
C LYS A 365 8.73 -16.68 -16.56
N ARG A 366 9.97 -16.77 -17.03
CA ARG A 366 10.49 -15.98 -18.16
C ARG A 366 10.60 -16.86 -19.40
N GLN A 367 9.95 -16.48 -20.50
CA GLN A 367 10.11 -17.17 -21.79
C GLN A 367 11.23 -16.51 -22.57
N ASN A 368 12.29 -17.25 -22.87
CA ASN A 368 13.45 -16.77 -23.62
C ASN A 368 13.54 -17.47 -24.99
N LEU A 369 13.70 -16.68 -26.06
CA LEU A 369 13.80 -17.13 -27.45
C LEU A 369 15.16 -16.67 -28.01
N SER A 370 16.20 -17.40 -27.61
CA SER A 370 17.59 -17.15 -28.02
C SER A 370 17.86 -17.92 -29.31
N GLY A 371 17.36 -17.38 -30.43
CA GLY A 371 17.43 -18.02 -31.74
C GLY A 371 16.68 -19.36 -31.79
N GLU A 372 17.40 -20.44 -32.07
CA GLU A 372 16.87 -21.81 -32.15
C GLU A 372 16.57 -22.42 -30.76
N LEU A 373 17.09 -21.83 -29.68
CA LEU A 373 16.88 -22.29 -28.31
C LEU A 373 15.73 -21.53 -27.65
N LYS A 374 14.72 -22.30 -27.21
CA LYS A 374 13.52 -21.84 -26.52
C LYS A 374 13.53 -22.38 -25.10
N SER A 375 13.52 -21.52 -24.08
CA SER A 375 13.52 -21.94 -22.69
C SER A 375 12.47 -21.20 -21.85
N VAL A 376 11.93 -21.91 -20.86
CA VAL A 376 11.12 -21.33 -19.78
C VAL A 376 11.96 -21.40 -18.51
N LEU A 377 12.14 -20.24 -17.87
CA LEU A 377 13.03 -20.06 -16.74
C LEU A 377 12.23 -19.67 -15.50
N SER A 378 12.41 -20.40 -14.40
CA SER A 378 11.86 -20.02 -13.10
C SER A 378 12.85 -19.15 -12.35
N THR A 379 12.35 -18.14 -11.64
CA THR A 379 13.12 -17.41 -10.64
C THR A 379 12.18 -16.94 -9.54
N ASP A 380 12.54 -17.18 -8.28
CA ASP A 380 11.76 -16.77 -7.12
C ASP A 380 12.30 -15.47 -6.57
N TYR A 381 11.45 -14.48 -6.42
CA TYR A 381 11.77 -13.17 -5.91
C TYR A 381 11.06 -12.98 -4.57
N VAL A 382 11.67 -12.20 -3.67
CA VAL A 382 10.99 -11.71 -2.48
C VAL A 382 11.05 -10.19 -2.48
N PHE A 383 9.87 -9.59 -2.56
CA PHE A 383 9.68 -8.15 -2.52
C PHE A 383 9.15 -7.73 -1.15
N LYS A 384 9.50 -6.54 -0.70
CA LYS A 384 8.84 -5.88 0.44
C LYS A 384 7.84 -4.88 -0.07
N LEU A 385 6.61 -4.94 0.45
CA LEU A 385 5.51 -4.09 0.01
C LEU A 385 5.26 -2.94 0.98
N TYR A 386 5.10 -1.73 0.46
CA TYR A 386 4.64 -0.55 1.17
C TYR A 386 3.37 0.00 0.48
N PHE A 387 2.62 0.91 1.12
CA PHE A 387 1.43 1.51 0.49
C PHE A 387 1.76 2.28 -0.81
N ASN A 388 2.98 2.82 -0.94
CA ASN A 388 3.40 3.65 -2.07
C ASN A 388 4.55 3.06 -2.90
N ASN A 389 5.13 1.90 -2.51
CA ASN A 389 6.35 1.38 -3.13
C ASN A 389 6.43 -0.16 -3.06
N ILE A 390 7.24 -0.74 -3.95
CA ILE A 390 7.62 -2.16 -3.97
C ILE A 390 9.15 -2.24 -4.07
N GLU A 391 9.78 -2.92 -3.13
CA GLU A 391 11.24 -3.02 -2.98
C GLU A 391 11.68 -4.47 -3.22
N LEU A 392 12.65 -4.74 -4.10
CA LEU A 392 13.20 -6.09 -4.29
C LEU A 392 14.26 -6.38 -3.21
N LEU A 393 14.02 -7.36 -2.34
CA LEU A 393 14.97 -7.74 -1.28
C LEU A 393 15.97 -8.80 -1.74
N LYS A 394 15.51 -9.83 -2.47
CA LYS A 394 16.34 -10.96 -2.91
C LYS A 394 15.69 -11.72 -4.08
N LYS A 395 16.52 -12.45 -4.82
CA LYS A 395 16.11 -13.43 -5.85
C LYS A 395 16.83 -14.77 -5.66
N SER A 396 16.18 -15.88 -6.03
CA SER A 396 16.79 -17.22 -6.08
C SER A 396 17.66 -17.38 -7.33
N LYS A 397 18.42 -18.48 -7.41
CA LYS A 397 19.15 -18.81 -8.65
C LYS A 397 18.14 -19.30 -9.69
N THR A 398 18.16 -18.71 -10.89
CA THR A 398 17.34 -19.14 -12.02
C THR A 398 17.49 -20.64 -12.33
N THR A 399 16.37 -21.33 -12.51
CA THR A 399 16.29 -22.70 -13.01
C THR A 399 15.66 -22.74 -14.40
N VAL A 400 15.81 -23.87 -15.11
CA VAL A 400 15.17 -24.12 -16.41
C VAL A 400 14.06 -25.14 -16.20
N ASP A 401 12.81 -24.74 -16.33
CA ASP A 401 11.65 -25.65 -16.16
C ASP A 401 11.45 -26.52 -17.41
N SER A 402 11.69 -25.93 -18.58
CA SER A 402 11.59 -26.61 -19.86
C SER A 402 12.49 -25.95 -20.89
N ILE A 403 12.97 -26.75 -21.83
CA ILE A 403 13.80 -26.30 -22.94
C ILE A 403 13.48 -27.10 -24.20
N ASN A 404 13.42 -26.40 -25.32
CA ASN A 404 13.31 -26.97 -26.64
C ASN A 404 14.37 -26.33 -27.55
N VAL A 405 14.87 -27.11 -28.49
CA VAL A 405 15.74 -26.61 -29.56
C VAL A 405 15.04 -26.95 -30.87
N ASN A 406 14.92 -25.98 -31.78
CA ASN A 406 14.25 -26.22 -33.06
C ASN A 406 15.00 -27.29 -33.87
N GLU A 407 14.25 -28.18 -34.52
CA GLU A 407 14.82 -29.14 -35.46
C GLU A 407 15.37 -28.46 -36.71
N ILE A 408 16.41 -29.06 -37.30
CA ILE A 408 17.06 -28.50 -38.50
C ILE A 408 16.17 -28.75 -39.72
N SER A 409 15.83 -27.69 -40.45
CA SER A 409 15.02 -27.80 -41.68
C SER A 409 15.82 -28.40 -42.83
N LYS A 410 15.13 -29.05 -43.78
CA LYS A 410 15.80 -29.58 -44.99
C LYS A 410 16.53 -28.47 -45.75
N ASP A 411 15.88 -27.32 -45.92
CA ASP A 411 16.43 -26.21 -46.72
C ASP A 411 17.69 -25.62 -46.09
N PHE A 412 17.77 -25.61 -44.76
CA PHE A 412 18.99 -25.25 -44.03
C PHE A 412 20.12 -26.27 -44.25
N VAL A 413 19.82 -27.58 -44.22
CA VAL A 413 20.82 -28.62 -44.51
C VAL A 413 21.32 -28.46 -45.95
N THR A 414 20.41 -28.34 -46.93
CA THR A 414 20.78 -28.16 -48.35
C THR A 414 21.65 -26.93 -48.57
N SER A 415 21.41 -25.81 -47.89
CA SER A 415 22.23 -24.60 -48.04
C SER A 415 23.55 -24.62 -47.27
N THR A 416 23.68 -25.43 -46.22
CA THR A 416 24.91 -25.50 -45.40
C THR A 416 25.86 -26.64 -45.76
N ILE A 417 25.38 -27.70 -46.43
CA ILE A 417 26.27 -28.70 -47.04
C ILE A 417 26.92 -28.21 -48.35
N GLU A 418 26.41 -27.15 -48.96
CA GLU A 418 26.98 -26.58 -50.18
C GLU A 418 28.38 -25.98 -49.92
N GLY A 419 29.36 -26.37 -50.73
CA GLY A 419 30.78 -26.04 -50.55
C GLY A 419 31.49 -26.79 -49.42
N ALA A 420 30.76 -27.55 -48.59
CA ALA A 420 31.31 -28.30 -47.47
C ALA A 420 32.10 -29.53 -47.93
N GLU A 421 33.07 -29.94 -47.11
CA GLU A 421 33.96 -31.07 -47.42
C GLU A 421 33.43 -32.40 -46.84
N ILE A 422 33.51 -33.48 -47.64
CA ILE A 422 33.13 -34.84 -47.21
C ILE A 422 34.35 -35.60 -46.73
N GLU A 423 34.29 -36.09 -45.50
CA GLU A 423 35.21 -37.08 -44.94
C GLU A 423 34.85 -38.49 -45.46
N GLY A 424 35.74 -39.11 -46.24
CA GLY A 424 35.59 -40.47 -46.75
C GLY A 424 36.81 -40.88 -47.57
N ASN A 425 37.31 -42.11 -47.41
CA ASN A 425 38.61 -42.51 -47.94
C ASN A 425 38.49 -43.55 -49.05
N ASN A 426 38.05 -43.12 -50.24
CA ASN A 426 37.94 -43.98 -51.41
C ASN A 426 38.57 -43.33 -52.65
N LEU A 427 39.72 -43.87 -53.07
CA LEU A 427 40.59 -43.37 -54.15
C LEU A 427 39.92 -43.30 -55.53
N PHE A 428 38.73 -43.87 -55.70
CA PHE A 428 37.96 -43.85 -56.95
C PHE A 428 37.01 -42.66 -57.11
N PHE A 429 36.73 -41.91 -56.04
CA PHE A 429 35.71 -40.85 -56.06
C PHE A 429 36.33 -39.47 -56.31
N TRP A 430 37.50 -39.19 -55.72
CA TRP A 430 38.06 -37.84 -55.64
C TRP A 430 39.56 -37.84 -55.99
N TYR A 431 39.96 -37.07 -57.01
CA TYR A 431 41.37 -36.99 -57.42
C TYR A 431 42.29 -36.26 -56.41
N TYR A 432 41.71 -35.61 -55.40
CA TYR A 432 42.39 -35.07 -54.22
C TYR A 432 41.52 -35.33 -52.99
N ASN A 433 42.14 -35.51 -51.81
CA ASN A 433 41.59 -36.16 -50.61
C ASN A 433 40.36 -35.49 -49.92
N LYS A 434 39.73 -34.47 -50.53
CA LYS A 434 38.60 -33.71 -50.00
C LYS A 434 37.69 -33.30 -51.17
N HIS A 435 36.48 -33.86 -51.27
CA HIS A 435 35.44 -33.29 -52.17
C HIS A 435 34.91 -31.98 -51.60
N LYS A 436 34.39 -31.09 -52.44
CA LYS A 436 33.50 -30.00 -52.03
C LYS A 436 32.17 -30.16 -52.75
N ILE A 437 31.11 -30.40 -51.97
CA ILE A 437 29.74 -30.55 -52.49
C ILE A 437 29.37 -29.32 -53.31
N THR A 438 28.98 -29.54 -54.56
CA THR A 438 28.55 -28.48 -55.48
C THR A 438 27.10 -28.05 -55.24
N THR A 439 26.75 -26.88 -55.77
CA THR A 439 25.39 -26.30 -55.80
C THR A 439 24.35 -27.14 -56.54
N GLU A 440 24.77 -28.16 -57.30
CA GLU A 440 23.87 -29.11 -57.96
C GLU A 440 23.68 -30.37 -57.12
N GLU A 441 24.77 -30.94 -56.61
CA GLU A 441 24.76 -32.07 -55.67
C GLU A 441 23.96 -31.72 -54.40
N SER A 442 24.17 -30.55 -53.78
CA SER A 442 23.50 -30.12 -52.53
C SER A 442 21.97 -30.21 -52.61
N LYS A 443 21.40 -29.86 -53.78
CA LYS A 443 19.95 -29.87 -54.06
C LYS A 443 19.38 -31.29 -54.18
N THR A 444 20.21 -32.28 -54.49
CA THR A 444 19.78 -33.69 -54.55
C THR A 444 19.53 -34.29 -53.17
N PHE A 445 20.02 -33.64 -52.09
CA PHE A 445 20.08 -34.22 -50.75
C PHE A 445 18.71 -34.69 -50.25
N LYS A 446 18.69 -35.89 -49.66
CA LYS A 446 17.51 -36.54 -49.07
C LYS A 446 17.79 -36.88 -47.61
N THR A 447 17.15 -36.14 -46.70
CA THR A 447 17.17 -36.45 -45.27
C THR A 447 16.42 -37.76 -45.00
N ASN A 448 17.09 -38.74 -44.43
CA ASN A 448 16.51 -40.02 -44.03
C ASN A 448 16.10 -40.00 -42.54
N LYS A 449 16.92 -39.37 -41.68
CA LYS A 449 16.73 -39.32 -40.22
C LYS A 449 17.47 -38.11 -39.64
N ILE A 450 16.88 -37.48 -38.64
CA ILE A 450 17.58 -36.54 -37.75
C ILE A 450 17.56 -37.14 -36.35
N SER A 451 18.68 -37.11 -35.63
CA SER A 451 18.74 -37.50 -34.21
C SER A 451 19.64 -36.57 -33.40
N SER A 452 19.55 -36.69 -32.08
CA SER A 452 20.48 -36.11 -31.11
C SER A 452 20.97 -37.21 -30.17
N PRO A 453 22.22 -37.17 -29.67
CA PRO A 453 22.64 -38.04 -28.58
C PRO A 453 21.84 -37.75 -27.30
N LYS A 454 21.67 -38.78 -26.45
CA LYS A 454 20.97 -38.63 -25.16
C LYS A 454 21.69 -37.60 -24.28
N GLY A 455 20.97 -36.60 -23.77
CA GLY A 455 21.53 -35.50 -22.98
C GLY A 455 22.14 -34.35 -23.79
N LEU A 456 22.11 -34.43 -25.13
CA LEU A 456 22.82 -33.50 -26.03
C LEU A 456 21.91 -33.04 -27.18
N ARG A 457 20.73 -32.48 -26.85
CA ARG A 457 19.82 -31.87 -27.86
C ARG A 457 20.43 -30.69 -28.63
N ASN A 458 21.55 -30.16 -28.15
CA ASN A 458 22.39 -29.13 -28.80
C ASN A 458 23.32 -29.71 -29.89
N ILE A 459 23.26 -31.01 -30.16
CA ILE A 459 23.97 -31.70 -31.24
C ILE A 459 22.92 -32.40 -32.11
N LYS A 460 23.09 -32.34 -33.43
CA LYS A 460 22.21 -33.02 -34.40
C LYS A 460 23.05 -33.82 -35.40
N TYR A 461 22.68 -35.07 -35.57
CA TYR A 461 23.19 -35.95 -36.62
C TYR A 461 22.11 -36.04 -37.70
N VAL A 462 22.40 -35.48 -38.87
CA VAL A 462 21.50 -35.49 -40.03
C VAL A 462 21.97 -36.59 -40.99
N TYR A 463 21.27 -37.71 -40.97
CA TYR A 463 21.51 -38.84 -41.86
C TYR A 463 20.75 -38.62 -43.15
N GLY A 464 21.40 -38.84 -44.29
CA GLY A 464 20.76 -38.75 -45.59
C GLY A 464 21.63 -39.32 -46.68
N SER A 465 21.27 -39.02 -47.93
CA SER A 465 22.09 -39.32 -49.09
C SER A 465 22.09 -38.18 -50.09
N ILE A 466 23.17 -38.11 -50.87
CA ILE A 466 23.41 -37.13 -51.92
C ILE A 466 23.68 -37.88 -53.23
N ALA A 467 23.18 -37.36 -54.35
CA ALA A 467 23.45 -37.88 -55.68
C ALA A 467 24.45 -36.98 -56.41
N TYR A 468 25.38 -37.61 -57.13
CA TYR A 468 26.48 -36.96 -57.83
C TYR A 468 26.78 -37.71 -59.14
N ASN A 469 27.51 -37.06 -60.05
CA ASN A 469 27.89 -37.63 -61.34
C ASN A 469 29.40 -37.92 -61.33
N ASP A 470 29.81 -39.17 -61.55
CA ASP A 470 31.23 -39.57 -61.58
C ASP A 470 31.92 -39.39 -62.94
N GLY A 471 31.24 -38.73 -63.88
CA GLY A 471 31.65 -38.57 -65.27
C GLY A 471 31.12 -39.67 -66.20
N LYS A 472 30.39 -40.66 -65.68
CA LYS A 472 29.71 -41.71 -66.48
C LYS A 472 28.27 -41.95 -66.02
N ASP A 473 28.07 -42.14 -64.72
CA ASP A 473 26.79 -42.53 -64.12
C ASP A 473 26.38 -41.60 -62.96
N LEU A 474 25.07 -41.44 -62.77
CA LEU A 474 24.53 -40.81 -61.57
C LEU A 474 24.58 -41.81 -60.41
N LYS A 475 25.46 -41.55 -59.44
CA LYS A 475 25.62 -42.36 -58.23
C LYS A 475 24.98 -41.67 -57.03
N THR A 476 24.82 -42.41 -55.94
CA THR A 476 24.29 -41.91 -54.67
C THR A 476 25.14 -42.46 -53.55
N ILE A 477 25.53 -41.59 -52.60
CA ILE A 477 26.32 -41.94 -51.41
C ILE A 477 25.57 -41.48 -50.16
N ASN A 478 25.54 -42.34 -49.14
CA ASN A 478 24.98 -42.01 -47.83
C ASN A 478 25.98 -41.21 -47.00
N LEU A 479 25.47 -40.25 -46.21
CA LEU A 479 26.27 -39.35 -45.39
C LEU A 479 25.58 -38.98 -44.07
N ILE A 480 26.39 -38.58 -43.10
CA ILE A 480 25.97 -38.00 -41.82
C ILE A 480 26.60 -36.63 -41.71
N ALA A 481 25.76 -35.59 -41.71
CA ALA A 481 26.17 -34.21 -41.45
C ALA A 481 26.01 -33.88 -39.96
N PHE A 482 27.07 -33.34 -39.35
CA PHE A 482 27.15 -33.06 -37.92
C PHE A 482 26.92 -31.57 -37.67
N TYR A 483 25.87 -31.24 -36.90
CA TYR A 483 25.54 -29.88 -36.55
C TYR A 483 25.59 -29.66 -35.04
N TYR A 484 26.10 -28.51 -34.65
CA TYR A 484 26.19 -28.08 -33.26
C TYR A 484 25.51 -26.73 -33.09
N LEU A 485 24.95 -26.54 -31.89
CA LEU A 485 24.31 -25.30 -31.51
C LEU A 485 25.35 -24.31 -30.98
N VAL A 486 25.66 -23.29 -31.78
CA VAL A 486 26.64 -22.22 -31.46
C VAL A 486 25.89 -21.00 -30.92
N TYR A 487 26.50 -20.26 -29.99
CA TYR A 487 25.92 -19.02 -29.45
C TYR A 487 26.58 -17.77 -30.04
N ASP A 488 25.76 -16.82 -30.48
CA ASP A 488 26.15 -15.45 -30.83
C ASP A 488 25.38 -14.42 -29.99
N ASN A 489 26.04 -13.31 -29.65
CA ASN A 489 25.46 -12.24 -28.82
C ASN A 489 24.27 -11.52 -29.48
N SER A 490 24.19 -11.48 -30.82
CA SER A 490 23.13 -10.76 -31.55
C SER A 490 21.96 -11.66 -31.98
N LYS A 491 22.24 -12.92 -32.33
CA LYS A 491 21.27 -13.90 -32.86
C LYS A 491 20.80 -14.93 -31.84
N GLY A 492 21.51 -15.08 -30.73
CA GLY A 492 21.28 -16.14 -29.77
C GLY A 492 21.91 -17.45 -30.24
N TYR A 493 21.26 -18.58 -29.97
CA TYR A 493 21.71 -19.89 -30.43
C TYR A 493 21.31 -20.16 -31.88
N TYR A 494 22.23 -20.69 -32.69
CA TYR A 494 21.97 -21.09 -34.07
C TYR A 494 22.72 -22.38 -34.42
N TRP A 495 22.19 -23.14 -35.38
CA TRP A 495 22.85 -24.33 -35.90
C TRP A 495 24.05 -23.94 -36.78
N LYS A 496 25.15 -24.67 -36.65
CA LYS A 496 26.30 -24.59 -37.57
C LYS A 496 26.83 -25.99 -37.87
N LEU A 497 27.17 -26.23 -39.14
CA LEU A 497 27.81 -27.46 -39.61
C LEU A 497 29.25 -27.52 -39.07
N ASP A 498 29.67 -28.70 -38.62
CA ASP A 498 31.04 -29.03 -38.21
C ASP A 498 31.74 -29.82 -39.33
N ARG A 499 31.22 -31.03 -39.63
CA ARG A 499 31.76 -31.90 -40.69
C ARG A 499 30.67 -32.75 -41.34
N ILE A 500 31.00 -33.34 -42.49
CA ILE A 500 30.18 -34.34 -43.18
C ILE A 500 30.99 -35.63 -43.30
N ILE A 501 30.44 -36.75 -42.80
CA ILE A 501 31.07 -38.07 -42.91
C ILE A 501 30.28 -38.90 -43.93
N GLY A 502 30.93 -39.29 -45.02
CA GLY A 502 30.38 -40.21 -46.03
C GLY A 502 30.56 -41.68 -45.65
N GLU A 503 29.81 -42.59 -46.26
CA GLU A 503 29.78 -44.00 -45.84
C GLU A 503 31.10 -44.78 -45.99
N ASP A 504 32.00 -44.28 -46.84
CA ASP A 504 33.36 -44.78 -47.03
C ASP A 504 34.38 -44.27 -45.99
N SER A 505 33.97 -43.48 -44.99
CA SER A 505 34.86 -43.15 -43.86
C SER A 505 34.90 -44.31 -42.84
N PRO A 506 36.09 -44.65 -42.29
CA PRO A 506 36.21 -45.50 -41.10
C PRO A 506 35.35 -45.03 -39.92
N ASN A 507 35.16 -43.72 -39.75
CA ASN A 507 34.40 -43.12 -38.66
C ASN A 507 32.88 -43.27 -38.83
N TYR A 508 32.38 -43.41 -40.06
CA TYR A 508 30.94 -43.49 -40.36
C TYR A 508 30.24 -44.60 -39.55
N LYS A 509 30.89 -45.76 -39.43
CA LYS A 509 30.40 -46.94 -38.70
C LYS A 509 30.17 -46.69 -37.21
N MET A 510 30.78 -45.65 -36.62
CA MET A 510 30.60 -45.28 -35.21
C MET A 510 29.24 -44.60 -34.92
N TYR A 511 28.48 -44.23 -35.96
CA TYR A 511 27.28 -43.38 -35.82
C TYR A 511 26.00 -44.00 -36.40
N ILE A 512 26.06 -45.19 -37.01
CA ILE A 512 24.91 -45.90 -37.63
C ILE A 512 24.33 -47.06 -36.79
N SER A 513 24.93 -47.37 -35.63
CA SER A 513 24.49 -48.42 -34.70
C SER A 513 23.18 -48.09 -33.98
#